data_AF-A0A1Y2EWR6-F1
#
_entry.id   AF-A0A1Y2EWR6-F1
#
_cell.length_a   1.000
_cell.length_b   1.000
_cell.length_c   1.000
_cell.angle_alpha   90.00
_cell.angle_beta   90.00
_cell.angle_gamma   90.00
#
_symmetry.space_group_name_H-M   'P 1'
#
loop_
_entity.id
_entity.type
_entity.pdbx_description
1 polymer ?
#
loop_
_entity_poly.entity_id
_entity_poly.type
_entity_poly.pdbx_seq_one_letter_code
_entity_poly.pdbx_strand_id
1 'polypeptide(L)'
;MIDPSSLSLPTPVTRTPIAQIQGSSSLSFPAVSHVSTGGLTQRRKVGIPPHRMTPLKRDWIKIYSPLVEECGLQVRMNMHKRWVEMKTSKHTPSPSSLTRAADFLSAYALGFAVDDAIALLRLEELYIESFEIKDIKTLHGDHLSRAIGRIAGHEGKTRFVIENASRTRIVLADTKIHILGTFSNIKIARDSISALVLGSPPGKIYANLRKVASRSRERF
;
A
#
# COMPACT_ATOMS: atom_id res chain seq x y z
N MET A 1 -40.26 -64.05 -11.38
CA MET A 1 -39.44 -63.14 -12.21
C MET A 1 -38.59 -62.32 -11.25
N ILE A 2 -37.28 -62.61 -11.26
CA ILE A 2 -36.10 -62.04 -10.57
C ILE A 2 -35.26 -63.25 -10.15
N ASP A 3 -34.25 -63.56 -10.96
CA ASP A 3 -33.33 -64.70 -10.82
C ASP A 3 -32.44 -64.57 -9.56
N PRO A 4 -32.19 -65.67 -8.82
CA PRO A 4 -31.39 -65.66 -7.59
C PRO A 4 -29.86 -65.68 -7.81
N SER A 5 -29.36 -65.35 -9.00
CA SER A 5 -27.95 -65.50 -9.40
C SER A 5 -27.14 -64.19 -9.49
N SER A 6 -27.64 -63.07 -8.96
CA SER A 6 -27.00 -61.73 -9.09
C SER A 6 -26.32 -61.18 -7.83
N LEU A 7 -26.10 -61.99 -6.79
CA LEU A 7 -25.26 -61.58 -5.64
C LEU A 7 -23.88 -62.23 -5.75
N SER A 8 -22.94 -61.55 -6.42
CA SER A 8 -21.53 -61.90 -6.33
C SER A 8 -20.97 -61.43 -4.99
N LEU A 9 -20.37 -62.36 -4.25
CA LEU A 9 -19.59 -62.06 -3.05
C LEU A 9 -18.38 -61.17 -3.42
N PRO A 10 -17.95 -60.23 -2.55
CA PRO A 10 -16.72 -59.48 -2.78
C PRO A 10 -15.55 -60.46 -2.86
N THR A 11 -14.74 -60.33 -3.92
CA THR A 11 -13.53 -61.12 -4.12
C THR A 11 -12.61 -61.02 -2.90
N PRO A 12 -12.01 -62.13 -2.44
CA PRO A 12 -11.03 -62.06 -1.38
C PRO A 12 -9.83 -61.25 -1.85
N VAL A 13 -9.49 -60.19 -1.13
CA VAL A 13 -8.25 -59.44 -1.33
C VAL A 13 -7.10 -60.37 -0.94
N THR A 14 -6.48 -61.01 -1.94
CA THR A 14 -5.25 -61.78 -1.73
C THR A 14 -4.16 -60.83 -1.27
N ARG A 15 -3.90 -60.78 0.04
CA ARG A 15 -2.70 -60.13 0.60
C ARG A 15 -1.51 -61.01 0.29
N THR A 16 -0.73 -60.63 -0.72
CA THR A 16 0.59 -61.19 -0.95
C THR A 16 1.50 -60.82 0.24
N PRO A 17 2.18 -61.79 0.88
CA PRO A 17 3.11 -61.51 1.97
C PRO A 17 4.37 -60.80 1.44
N ILE A 18 4.85 -59.82 2.22
CA ILE A 18 5.93 -58.86 1.91
C ILE A 18 7.33 -59.50 1.68
N ALA A 19 7.48 -60.82 1.76
CA ALA A 19 8.77 -61.49 1.83
C ALA A 19 9.43 -61.89 0.48
N GLN A 20 8.92 -61.45 -0.68
CA GLN A 20 9.48 -61.83 -1.99
C GLN A 20 9.72 -60.69 -2.99
N ILE A 21 10.11 -59.50 -2.53
CA ILE A 21 10.64 -58.47 -3.45
C ILE A 21 12.17 -58.46 -3.34
N GLN A 22 12.83 -59.29 -4.15
CA GLN A 22 14.27 -59.24 -4.37
C GLN A 22 14.63 -58.07 -5.31
N GLY A 23 15.53 -57.20 -4.85
CA GLY A 23 16.61 -56.63 -5.66
C GLY A 23 16.27 -55.55 -6.70
N SER A 24 16.64 -54.31 -6.34
CA SER A 24 16.98 -53.19 -7.24
C SER A 24 15.93 -52.75 -8.28
N SER A 25 15.10 -51.80 -7.88
CA SER A 25 15.01 -50.54 -8.62
C SER A 25 14.77 -49.45 -7.59
N SER A 26 15.57 -48.39 -7.63
CA SER A 26 15.29 -47.20 -6.83
C SER A 26 13.83 -46.84 -7.01
N LEU A 27 13.12 -46.60 -5.91
CA LEU A 27 11.72 -46.16 -5.95
C LEU A 27 11.66 -44.85 -6.74
N SER A 28 11.40 -44.95 -8.04
CA SER A 28 11.21 -43.82 -8.94
C SER A 28 9.74 -43.43 -8.82
N PHE A 29 9.44 -42.60 -7.83
CA PHE A 29 8.20 -41.86 -7.85
C PHE A 29 8.34 -40.83 -8.98
N PRO A 30 7.50 -40.85 -10.03
CA PRO A 30 7.45 -39.71 -10.93
C PRO A 30 7.21 -38.49 -10.05
N ALA A 31 8.03 -37.45 -10.21
CA ALA A 31 7.85 -36.22 -9.45
C ALA A 31 6.39 -35.82 -9.61
N VAL A 32 5.63 -35.86 -8.52
CA VAL A 32 4.30 -35.27 -8.51
C VAL A 32 4.55 -33.84 -8.94
N SER A 33 4.07 -33.49 -10.12
CA SER A 33 3.96 -32.12 -10.56
C SER A 33 2.93 -31.48 -9.64
N HIS A 34 3.36 -31.18 -8.41
CA HIS A 34 2.71 -30.24 -7.54
C HIS A 34 2.95 -28.85 -8.13
N VAL A 35 2.63 -28.69 -9.42
CA VAL A 35 2.28 -27.42 -9.99
C VAL A 35 0.95 -27.13 -9.34
N SER A 36 1.01 -26.52 -8.16
CA SER A 36 -0.07 -25.72 -7.62
C SER A 36 -0.35 -24.62 -8.64
N THR A 37 -1.05 -24.99 -9.72
CA THR A 37 -1.55 -24.08 -10.76
C THR A 37 -2.58 -23.11 -10.17
N GLY A 38 -3.07 -23.38 -8.95
CA GLY A 38 -3.57 -22.35 -8.06
C GLY A 38 -2.41 -21.63 -7.39
N GLY A 39 -1.86 -20.60 -8.04
CA GLY A 39 -1.04 -19.62 -7.33
C GLY A 39 -1.80 -19.18 -6.07
N LEU A 40 -1.14 -19.20 -4.92
CA LEU A 40 -1.73 -18.87 -3.62
C LEU A 40 -2.50 -17.55 -3.76
N THR A 41 -3.83 -17.63 -3.71
CA THR A 41 -4.67 -16.47 -3.91
C THR A 41 -4.55 -15.57 -2.69
N GLN A 42 -3.69 -14.56 -2.81
CA GLN A 42 -3.38 -13.66 -1.73
C GLN A 42 -4.53 -12.66 -1.57
N ARG A 43 -5.00 -12.53 -0.32
CA ARG A 43 -6.03 -11.56 0.06
C ARG A 43 -5.42 -10.56 1.01
N ARG A 44 -5.71 -9.28 0.79
CA ARG A 44 -5.28 -8.20 1.68
C ARG A 44 -6.45 -7.30 1.99
N LYS A 45 -6.50 -6.79 3.22
CA LYS A 45 -7.55 -5.88 3.67
C LYS A 45 -6.89 -4.58 4.13
N VAL A 46 -7.48 -3.46 3.74
CA VAL A 46 -7.05 -2.13 4.19
C VAL A 46 -8.21 -1.48 4.92
N GLY A 47 -7.98 -1.10 6.17
CA GLY A 47 -8.97 -0.41 7.00
C GLY A 47 -9.05 1.06 6.62
N ILE A 48 -10.27 1.61 6.56
CA ILE A 48 -10.50 3.00 6.18
C ILE A 48 -11.10 3.77 7.36
N PRO A 49 -10.49 4.91 7.75
CA PRO A 49 -11.01 5.74 8.84
C PRO A 49 -12.46 6.20 8.58
N PRO A 50 -13.29 6.35 9.62
CA PRO A 50 -14.70 6.74 9.45
C PRO A 50 -14.88 8.07 8.70
N HIS A 51 -14.03 9.07 8.97
CA HIS A 51 -14.08 10.38 8.32
C HIS A 51 -13.72 10.33 6.82
N ARG A 52 -13.14 9.22 6.33
CA ARG A 52 -12.82 8.99 4.91
C ARG A 52 -13.85 8.12 4.18
N MET A 53 -14.85 7.59 4.88
CA MET A 53 -15.84 6.71 4.25
C MET A 53 -16.75 7.45 3.26
N THR A 54 -17.12 8.70 3.56
CA THR A 54 -17.93 9.55 2.68
C THR A 54 -17.20 9.89 1.37
N PRO A 55 -15.95 10.41 1.38
CA PRO A 55 -15.23 10.66 0.14
C PRO A 55 -14.89 9.36 -0.61
N LEU A 56 -14.67 8.25 0.10
CA LEU A 56 -14.43 6.95 -0.53
C LEU A 56 -15.60 6.52 -1.43
N LYS A 57 -16.84 6.70 -0.96
CA LYS A 57 -18.04 6.38 -1.77
C LYS A 57 -18.12 7.26 -3.03
N ARG A 58 -17.83 8.56 -2.89
CA ARG A 58 -17.92 9.53 -3.99
C ARG A 58 -16.87 9.23 -5.07
N ASP A 59 -15.64 8.97 -4.64
CA ASP A 59 -14.50 8.79 -5.54
C ASP A 59 -14.22 7.31 -5.85
N TRP A 60 -15.13 6.39 -5.48
CA TRP A 60 -14.93 4.94 -5.59
C TRP A 60 -14.60 4.50 -7.02
N ILE A 61 -15.27 5.06 -8.03
CA ILE A 61 -15.02 4.73 -9.44
C ILE A 61 -13.58 5.06 -9.81
N LYS A 62 -13.08 6.23 -9.38
CA LYS A 62 -11.70 6.66 -9.64
C LYS A 62 -10.65 5.79 -8.93
N ILE A 63 -11.01 5.19 -7.79
CA ILE A 63 -10.14 4.30 -7.01
C ILE A 63 -10.16 2.89 -7.61
N TYR A 64 -11.34 2.41 -8.01
CA TYR A 64 -11.55 1.07 -8.53
C TYR A 64 -10.93 0.87 -9.92
N SER A 65 -11.11 1.82 -10.84
CA SER A 65 -10.60 1.73 -12.22
C SER A 65 -9.10 1.40 -12.29
N PRO A 66 -8.18 2.17 -11.68
CA PRO A 66 -6.75 1.88 -11.78
C PRO A 66 -6.36 0.57 -11.07
N LEU A 67 -7.07 0.17 -10.01
CA LEU A 67 -6.80 -1.09 -9.31
C LEU A 67 -7.14 -2.33 -10.14
N VAL A 68 -8.18 -2.24 -10.99
CA VAL A 68 -8.57 -3.35 -11.86
C VAL A 68 -7.80 -3.32 -13.17
N GLU A 69 -7.65 -2.15 -13.79
CA GLU A 69 -7.02 -1.99 -15.10
C GLU A 69 -5.50 -2.13 -15.04
N GLU A 70 -4.81 -1.45 -14.12
CA GLU A 70 -3.34 -1.50 -14.05
C GLU A 70 -2.85 -2.73 -13.28
N CYS A 71 -3.56 -3.14 -12.23
CA CYS A 71 -3.12 -4.22 -11.33
C CYS A 71 -3.83 -5.56 -11.54
N GLY A 72 -4.97 -5.62 -12.23
CA GLY A 72 -5.72 -6.86 -12.46
C GLY A 72 -6.26 -7.51 -11.17
N LEU A 73 -6.55 -6.70 -10.14
CA LEU A 73 -6.97 -7.17 -8.83
C LEU A 73 -8.50 -7.22 -8.70
N GLN A 74 -9.03 -8.17 -7.93
CA GLN A 74 -10.43 -8.17 -7.53
C GLN A 74 -10.58 -7.34 -6.26
N VAL A 75 -11.38 -6.27 -6.33
CA VAL A 75 -11.56 -5.32 -5.23
C VAL A 75 -13.02 -5.32 -4.76
N ARG A 76 -13.22 -5.39 -3.44
CA ARG A 76 -14.54 -5.30 -2.81
C ARG A 76 -14.50 -4.32 -1.65
N MET A 77 -15.45 -3.38 -1.61
CA MET A 77 -15.67 -2.51 -0.47
C MET A 77 -16.70 -3.11 0.49
N ASN A 78 -16.37 -3.20 1.78
CA ASN A 78 -17.32 -3.58 2.82
C ASN A 78 -17.71 -2.35 3.64
N MET A 79 -18.97 -1.92 3.49
CA MET A 79 -19.50 -0.74 4.17
C MET A 79 -19.63 -0.89 5.67
N HIS A 80 -20.06 -2.07 6.14
CA HIS A 80 -20.33 -2.33 7.55
C HIS A 80 -19.04 -2.44 8.36
N LYS A 81 -18.04 -3.18 7.81
CA LYS A 81 -16.75 -3.39 8.47
C LYS A 81 -15.72 -2.29 8.17
N ARG A 82 -16.02 -1.37 7.24
CA ARG A 82 -15.18 -0.21 6.88
C ARG A 82 -13.78 -0.60 6.43
N TRP A 83 -13.70 -1.65 5.61
CA TRP A 83 -12.45 -2.06 4.98
C TRP A 83 -12.66 -2.31 3.48
N VAL A 84 -11.57 -2.18 2.72
CA VAL A 84 -11.51 -2.59 1.32
C VAL A 84 -10.70 -3.88 1.25
N GLU A 85 -11.29 -4.90 0.66
CA GLU A 85 -10.69 -6.20 0.45
C GLU A 85 -10.19 -6.29 -0.99
N MET A 86 -8.94 -6.70 -1.16
CA MET A 86 -8.30 -6.94 -2.44
C MET A 86 -7.86 -8.39 -2.52
N LYS A 87 -8.00 -8.99 -3.69
CA LYS A 87 -7.67 -10.38 -3.96
C LYS A 87 -6.96 -10.49 -5.30
N THR A 88 -5.89 -11.27 -5.35
CA THR A 88 -5.20 -11.55 -6.62
C THR A 88 -6.06 -12.43 -7.53
N SER A 89 -5.99 -12.18 -8.83
CA SER A 89 -6.71 -12.92 -9.87
C SER A 89 -5.71 -13.55 -10.85
N LYS A 90 -6.21 -14.37 -11.79
CA LYS A 90 -5.38 -14.93 -12.87
C LYS A 90 -4.79 -13.86 -13.80
N HIS A 91 -5.37 -12.66 -13.80
CA HIS A 91 -4.95 -11.53 -14.62
C HIS A 91 -3.95 -10.61 -13.91
N THR A 92 -3.59 -10.91 -12.66
CA THR A 92 -2.61 -10.12 -11.92
C THR A 92 -1.20 -10.41 -12.46
N PRO A 93 -0.46 -9.40 -12.94
CA PRO A 93 0.85 -9.61 -13.57
C PRO A 93 1.95 -10.02 -12.58
N SER A 94 1.88 -9.55 -11.32
CA SER A 94 2.85 -9.89 -10.28
C SER A 94 2.25 -9.79 -8.86
N PRO A 95 2.75 -10.56 -7.87
CA PRO A 95 2.31 -10.43 -6.48
C PRO A 95 2.62 -9.05 -5.88
N SER A 96 3.63 -8.35 -6.40
CA SER A 96 3.99 -6.99 -5.99
C SER A 96 2.87 -5.97 -6.26
N SER A 97 2.00 -6.20 -7.26
CA SER A 97 0.84 -5.35 -7.53
C SER A 97 -0.15 -5.31 -6.37
N LEU A 98 -0.28 -6.39 -5.58
CA LEU A 98 -1.14 -6.38 -4.39
C LEU A 98 -0.58 -5.46 -3.29
N THR A 99 0.75 -5.44 -3.13
CA THR A 99 1.42 -4.54 -2.18
C THR A 99 1.26 -3.09 -2.62
N ARG A 100 1.53 -2.77 -3.90
CA ARG A 100 1.33 -1.42 -4.44
C ARG A 100 -0.11 -0.93 -4.30
N ALA A 101 -1.09 -1.79 -4.58
CA ALA A 101 -2.50 -1.48 -4.37
C ALA A 101 -2.85 -1.24 -2.89
N ALA A 102 -2.21 -1.97 -1.97
CA ALA A 102 -2.37 -1.73 -0.54
C ALA A 102 -1.75 -0.41 -0.09
N ASP A 103 -0.60 -0.04 -0.64
CA ASP A 103 0.06 1.23 -0.35
C ASP A 103 -0.76 2.40 -0.92
N PHE A 104 -1.32 2.26 -2.13
CA PHE A 104 -2.27 3.20 -2.73
C PHE A 104 -3.51 3.45 -1.84
N LEU A 105 -4.18 2.38 -1.40
CA LEU A 105 -5.34 2.51 -0.51
C LEU A 105 -4.95 3.07 0.86
N SER A 106 -3.77 2.71 1.37
CA SER A 106 -3.26 3.25 2.62
C SER A 106 -2.97 4.75 2.49
N ALA A 107 -2.39 5.21 1.38
CA ALA A 107 -2.21 6.63 1.07
C ALA A 107 -3.55 7.37 1.07
N TYR A 108 -4.55 6.82 0.39
CA TYR A 108 -5.88 7.40 0.36
C TYR A 108 -6.52 7.46 1.77
N ALA A 109 -6.31 6.44 2.60
CA ALA A 109 -6.77 6.40 3.97
C ALA A 109 -6.11 7.48 4.85
N LEU A 110 -4.83 7.79 4.60
CA LEU A 110 -4.09 8.85 5.28
C LEU A 110 -4.52 10.27 4.88
N GLY A 111 -5.32 10.42 3.80
CA GLY A 111 -5.90 11.70 3.40
C GLY A 111 -5.37 12.28 2.10
N PHE A 112 -4.48 11.58 1.39
CA PHE A 112 -4.02 12.01 0.06
C PHE A 112 -5.18 12.06 -0.94
N ALA A 113 -5.03 12.91 -1.96
CA ALA A 113 -5.94 12.96 -3.10
C ALA A 113 -5.82 11.67 -3.93
N VAL A 114 -6.90 11.29 -4.62
CA VAL A 114 -6.89 10.09 -5.47
C VAL A 114 -5.86 10.22 -6.59
N ASP A 115 -5.80 11.39 -7.22
CA ASP A 115 -4.89 11.64 -8.34
C ASP A 115 -3.41 11.55 -7.93
N ASP A 116 -3.07 12.02 -6.72
CA ASP A 116 -1.72 11.90 -6.16
C ASP A 116 -1.40 10.46 -5.76
N ALA A 117 -2.39 9.73 -5.22
CA ALA A 117 -2.21 8.33 -4.87
C ALA A 117 -1.99 7.45 -6.11
N ILE A 118 -2.63 7.75 -7.25
CA ILE A 118 -2.43 7.00 -8.52
C ILE A 118 -0.94 7.02 -8.93
N ALA A 119 -0.19 8.07 -8.59
CA ALA A 119 1.25 8.12 -8.87
C ALA A 119 2.04 6.96 -8.22
N LEU A 120 1.57 6.42 -7.08
CA LEU A 120 2.17 5.26 -6.40
C LEU A 120 1.99 3.95 -7.18
N LEU A 121 0.93 3.84 -7.99
CA LEU A 121 0.73 2.67 -8.84
C LEU A 121 1.68 2.70 -10.05
N ARG A 122 2.01 3.90 -10.53
CA ARG A 122 2.84 4.12 -11.72
C ARG A 122 4.33 4.04 -11.44
N LEU A 123 4.80 4.66 -10.36
CA LEU A 123 6.23 4.74 -10.02
C LEU A 123 6.52 4.06 -8.68
N GLU A 124 7.47 3.13 -8.67
CA GLU A 124 7.84 2.35 -7.47
C GLU A 124 8.79 3.12 -6.52
N GLU A 125 9.38 4.22 -6.97
CA GLU A 125 10.33 5.02 -6.16
C GLU A 125 9.65 6.06 -5.26
N LEU A 126 8.31 6.12 -5.26
CA LEU A 126 7.57 7.01 -4.38
C LEU A 126 7.28 6.29 -3.05
N TYR A 127 7.59 6.99 -1.97
CA TYR A 127 7.38 6.51 -0.62
C TYR A 127 6.43 7.46 0.11
N ILE A 128 5.78 6.94 1.16
CA ILE A 128 4.99 7.72 2.09
C ILE A 128 5.71 7.68 3.42
N GLU A 129 5.97 8.85 3.99
CA GLU A 129 6.53 8.97 5.32
C GLU A 129 5.57 9.72 6.24
N SER A 130 5.32 9.13 7.40
CA SER A 130 4.46 9.69 8.44
C SER A 130 5.32 10.08 9.62
N PHE A 131 5.22 11.34 10.05
CA PHE A 131 5.94 11.84 11.22
C PHE A 131 5.00 12.60 12.15
N GLU A 132 5.28 12.57 13.46
CA GLU A 132 4.55 13.37 14.44
C GLU A 132 5.37 14.62 14.79
N ILE A 133 4.71 15.75 15.00
CA ILE A 133 5.40 17.00 15.41
C ILE A 133 6.16 16.82 16.73
N LYS A 134 5.66 15.92 17.60
CA LYS A 134 6.27 15.61 18.90
C LYS A 134 7.64 14.95 18.80
N ASP A 135 7.94 14.27 17.70
CA ASP A 135 9.23 13.59 17.48
C ASP A 135 10.37 14.61 17.31
N ILE A 136 10.04 15.83 16.85
CA ILE A 136 11.01 16.91 16.64
C ILE A 136 11.15 17.75 17.90
N LYS A 137 10.03 18.12 18.50
CA LYS A 137 9.98 18.94 19.71
C LYS A 137 8.72 18.63 20.50
N THR A 138 8.88 18.41 21.80
CA THR A 138 7.76 18.21 22.72
C THR A 138 7.04 19.54 22.97
N LEU A 139 6.02 19.82 22.15
CA LEU A 139 5.19 21.01 22.22
C LEU A 139 3.83 20.67 22.84
N HIS A 140 3.31 21.60 23.66
CA HIS A 140 2.04 21.47 24.35
C HIS A 140 1.12 22.64 24.00
N GLY A 141 -0.19 22.37 23.94
CA GLY A 141 -1.26 23.37 23.80
C GLY A 141 -1.00 24.40 22.71
N ASP A 142 -0.94 25.67 23.09
CA ASP A 142 -0.80 26.83 22.19
C ASP A 142 0.48 26.82 21.35
N HIS A 143 1.54 26.19 21.85
CA HIS A 143 2.77 26.07 21.06
C HIS A 143 2.63 25.06 19.92
N LEU A 144 1.83 24.01 20.11
CA LEU A 144 1.53 23.03 19.07
C LEU A 144 0.64 23.65 17.99
N SER A 145 -0.44 24.34 18.38
CA SER A 145 -1.33 25.02 17.43
C SER A 145 -0.59 26.11 16.64
N ARG A 146 0.31 26.85 17.30
CA ARG A 146 1.20 27.81 16.62
C ARG A 146 2.15 27.13 15.64
N ALA A 147 2.76 26.01 16.00
CA ALA A 147 3.63 25.27 15.09
C ALA A 147 2.87 24.77 13.86
N ILE A 148 1.67 24.20 14.05
CA ILE A 148 0.78 23.79 12.95
C ILE A 148 0.43 24.98 12.05
N GLY A 149 0.08 26.13 12.66
CA GLY A 149 -0.22 27.37 11.93
C GLY A 149 0.96 27.87 11.08
N ARG A 150 2.20 27.65 11.51
CA ARG A 150 3.40 28.01 10.72
C ARG A 150 3.63 27.06 9.54
N ILE A 151 3.34 25.77 9.72
CA ILE A 151 3.48 24.76 8.66
C ILE A 151 2.45 24.99 7.57
N ALA A 152 1.19 25.21 7.94
CA ALA A 152 0.15 25.58 6.99
C ALA A 152 0.46 26.95 6.36
N GLY A 153 0.79 27.95 7.17
CA GLY A 153 0.84 29.34 6.75
C GLY A 153 -0.54 29.90 6.44
N HIS A 154 -0.60 31.15 5.99
CA HIS A 154 -1.86 31.77 5.56
C HIS A 154 -2.46 30.98 4.38
N GLU A 155 -3.67 30.45 4.55
CA GLU A 155 -4.37 29.65 3.53
C GLU A 155 -3.57 28.48 2.95
N GLY A 156 -2.63 27.90 3.70
CA GLY A 156 -1.81 26.81 3.17
C GLY A 156 -0.67 27.26 2.24
N LYS A 157 -0.42 28.56 2.09
CA LYS A 157 0.62 29.09 1.17
C LYS A 157 2.01 28.53 1.48
N THR A 158 2.38 28.42 2.75
CA THR A 158 3.69 27.87 3.14
C THR A 158 3.79 26.40 2.75
N ARG A 159 2.76 25.60 3.04
CA ARG A 159 2.68 24.19 2.65
C ARG A 159 2.82 24.03 1.14
N PHE A 160 2.09 24.83 0.37
CA PHE A 160 2.10 24.79 -1.09
C PHE A 160 3.48 25.14 -1.68
N VAL A 161 4.18 26.13 -1.09
CA VAL A 161 5.54 26.48 -1.50
C VAL A 161 6.51 25.31 -1.25
N ILE A 162 6.40 24.63 -0.11
CA ILE A 162 7.23 23.45 0.20
C ILE A 162 6.91 22.31 -0.77
N GLU A 163 5.63 22.01 -0.99
CA GLU A 163 5.18 20.97 -1.93
C GLU A 163 5.75 21.19 -3.32
N ASN A 164 5.62 22.41 -3.87
CA ASN A 164 6.09 22.73 -5.21
C ASN A 164 7.63 22.73 -5.30
N ALA A 165 8.33 23.27 -4.31
CA ALA A 165 9.79 23.32 -4.30
C ALA A 165 10.43 21.92 -4.19
N SER A 166 9.83 21.04 -3.39
CA SER A 166 10.34 19.68 -3.16
C SER A 166 9.73 18.62 -4.09
N ARG A 167 8.71 18.97 -4.89
CA ARG A 167 7.91 18.02 -5.69
C ARG A 167 7.36 16.88 -4.82
N THR A 168 6.81 17.24 -3.66
CA THR A 168 6.17 16.31 -2.73
C THR A 168 4.71 16.69 -2.55
N ARG A 169 3.91 15.75 -2.03
CA ARG A 169 2.55 16.01 -1.56
C ARG A 169 2.52 15.91 -0.04
N ILE A 170 1.93 16.89 0.62
CA ILE A 170 1.93 16.96 2.09
C ILE A 170 0.48 17.01 2.58
N VAL A 171 0.13 16.06 3.44
CA VAL A 171 -1.14 16.06 4.17
C VAL A 171 -0.85 16.35 5.63
N LEU A 172 -1.52 17.36 6.17
CA LEU A 172 -1.43 17.75 7.57
C LEU A 172 -2.68 17.25 8.30
N ALA A 173 -2.49 16.38 9.29
CA ALA A 173 -3.51 15.77 10.12
C ALA A 173 -3.23 16.06 11.60
N ASP A 174 -3.52 17.30 12.02
CA ASP A 174 -3.28 17.85 13.35
C ASP A 174 -1.84 17.64 13.84
N THR A 175 -1.57 16.56 14.57
CA THR A 175 -0.25 16.23 15.10
C THR A 175 0.61 15.45 14.11
N LYS A 176 -0.01 14.71 13.19
CA LYS A 176 0.66 13.84 12.23
C LYS A 176 0.72 14.51 10.88
N ILE A 177 1.86 14.37 10.22
CA ILE A 177 2.07 14.91 8.89
C ILE A 177 2.55 13.77 8.01
N HIS A 178 1.92 13.65 6.84
CA HIS A 178 2.22 12.64 5.86
C HIS A 178 2.84 13.32 4.64
N ILE A 179 4.00 12.83 4.20
CA ILE A 179 4.70 13.32 3.01
C ILE A 179 4.77 12.17 2.01
N LEU A 180 4.40 12.44 0.77
CA LEU A 180 4.55 11.52 -0.35
C LEU A 180 5.57 12.08 -1.34
N GLY A 181 6.54 11.24 -1.74
CA GLY A 181 7.54 11.58 -2.76
C GLY A 181 8.72 10.61 -2.78
N THR A 182 9.76 10.95 -3.54
CA THR A 182 11.03 10.22 -3.52
C THR A 182 11.78 10.48 -2.22
N PHE A 183 12.54 9.49 -1.73
CA PHE A 183 13.29 9.58 -0.45
C PHE A 183 14.12 10.88 -0.29
N SER A 184 14.84 11.29 -1.33
CA SER A 184 15.64 12.54 -1.31
C SER A 184 14.77 13.79 -1.13
N ASN A 185 13.63 13.84 -1.82
CA ASN A 185 12.70 14.97 -1.76
C ASN A 185 11.94 15.02 -0.44
N ILE A 186 11.56 13.85 0.10
CA ILE A 186 10.94 13.75 1.42
C ILE A 186 11.89 14.30 2.48
N LYS A 187 13.19 14.00 2.40
CA LYS A 187 14.18 14.54 3.35
C LYS A 187 14.22 16.07 3.33
N ILE A 188 14.26 16.67 2.14
CA ILE A 188 14.25 18.14 1.99
C ILE A 188 12.97 18.75 2.60
N ALA A 189 11.82 18.12 2.36
CA ALA A 189 10.55 18.55 2.93
C ALA A 189 10.52 18.40 4.46
N ARG A 190 11.01 17.29 5.01
CA ARG A 190 11.13 17.07 6.45
C ARG A 190 12.02 18.13 7.10
N ASP A 191 13.19 18.40 6.54
CA ASP A 191 14.13 19.39 7.07
C ASP A 191 13.52 20.80 7.07
N SER A 192 12.69 21.11 6.06
CA SER A 192 11.98 22.39 5.97
C SER A 192 10.86 22.49 7.01
N ILE A 193 10.11 21.41 7.22
CA ILE A 193 9.03 21.36 8.22
C ILE A 193 9.60 21.37 9.64
N SER A 194 10.69 20.63 9.90
CA SER A 194 11.36 20.63 11.20
C SER A 194 11.93 22.01 11.53
N ALA A 195 12.50 22.72 10.56
CA ALA A 195 12.95 24.10 10.74
C ALA A 195 11.79 25.04 11.12
N LEU A 196 10.59 24.87 10.53
CA LEU A 196 9.39 25.64 10.88
C LEU A 196 8.93 25.36 12.31
N VAL A 197 8.89 24.09 12.71
CA VAL A 197 8.53 23.66 14.07
C VAL A 197 9.52 24.20 15.10
N LEU A 198 10.82 24.20 14.79
CA LEU A 198 11.88 24.66 15.69
C LEU A 198 11.90 26.16 15.94
N GLY A 199 11.30 26.97 15.07
CA GLY A 199 11.30 28.41 15.26
C GLY A 199 11.77 29.24 14.07
N SER A 200 12.28 28.62 13.00
CA SER A 200 12.91 29.37 11.90
C SER A 200 11.92 30.27 11.16
N PRO A 201 12.29 31.54 10.86
CA PRO A 201 11.40 32.44 10.14
C PRO A 201 11.14 31.92 8.73
N PRO A 202 9.90 32.04 8.20
CA PRO A 202 9.51 31.48 6.90
C PRO A 202 10.37 32.03 5.74
N GLY A 203 10.80 33.30 5.82
CA GLY A 203 11.68 33.89 4.80
C GLY A 203 13.00 33.14 4.60
N LYS A 204 13.61 32.66 5.69
CA LYS A 204 14.84 31.85 5.64
C LYS A 204 14.59 30.50 4.96
N ILE A 205 13.44 29.89 5.21
CA ILE A 205 13.06 28.60 4.65
C ILE A 205 12.78 28.73 3.15
N TYR A 206 12.09 29.78 2.71
CA TYR A 206 11.86 30.05 1.29
C TYR A 206 13.18 30.25 0.53
N ALA A 207 14.13 30.98 1.12
CA ALA A 207 15.45 31.15 0.52
C ALA A 207 16.20 29.80 0.41
N ASN A 208 16.11 28.95 1.44
CA ASN A 208 16.73 27.63 1.41
C ASN A 208 16.08 26.71 0.36
N LEU A 209 14.75 26.64 0.33
CA LEU A 209 13.99 25.86 -0.65
C LEU A 209 14.31 26.29 -2.08
N ARG A 210 14.47 27.60 -2.33
CA ARG A 210 14.85 28.09 -3.66
C ARG A 210 16.25 27.63 -4.07
N LYS A 211 17.21 27.64 -3.15
CA LYS A 211 18.58 27.12 -3.39
C LYS A 211 18.59 25.61 -3.63
N VAL A 212 17.79 24.86 -2.88
CA VAL A 212 17.67 23.42 -3.07
C VAL A 212 16.97 23.10 -4.39
N ALA A 213 15.89 23.81 -4.71
CA ALA A 213 15.16 23.63 -5.96
C ALA A 213 16.02 23.97 -7.19
N SER A 214 16.87 25.01 -7.14
CA SER A 214 17.79 25.31 -8.25
C SER A 214 18.81 24.19 -8.45
N ARG A 215 19.42 23.68 -7.37
CA ARG A 215 20.36 22.56 -7.43
C ARG A 215 19.73 21.26 -7.94
N SER A 216 18.50 20.97 -7.53
CA SER A 216 17.79 19.79 -7.99
C SER A 216 17.40 19.88 -9.46
N ARG A 217 17.23 21.10 -10.01
CA ARG A 217 17.00 21.32 -11.45
C ARG A 217 18.28 21.21 -12.28
N GLU A 218 19.42 21.61 -11.75
CA GLU A 218 20.74 21.53 -12.43
C GLU A 218 21.32 20.12 -12.53
N ARG A 219 20.84 19.19 -11.69
CA ARG A 219 21.29 17.78 -11.69
C ARG A 219 20.70 16.92 -12.82
N PHE A 220 19.76 17.46 -13.60
CA PHE A 220 19.11 16.82 -14.74
C PHE A 220 19.25 17.72 -15.97
#